data_AF-A0A2P7ART1-F1
#
_entry.id   AF-A0A2P7ART1-F1
#
_cell.length_a   1.000
_cell.length_b   1.000
_cell.length_c   1.000
_cell.angle_alpha   90.00
_cell.angle_beta   90.00
_cell.angle_gamma   90.00
#
_symmetry.space_group_name_H-M   'P 1'
#
loop_
_entity.id
_entity.type
_entity.pdbx_description
1 polymer ?
#
loop_
_entity_poly.entity_id
_entity_poly.type
_entity_poly.pdbx_seq_one_letter_code
_entity_poly.pdbx_strand_id
1 'polypeptide(L)'
;MFTKCNSGVGVRLKTVAVLLAAFSSLSPAIARADWQAVEQVKTYAIAGKSGAELYASIGERGPLVGGKTRTVAFTNFKLTWSRKYETVSGACTLVSARPNLTITYTLPKPAERLPPDTAKNWDTFITGIRNHENVHGVMIKDMVKAIETASVGMSVPGDRDCRKLKADLTKRLSELSLAQRQRSREFDRAELSEGANIHQLILNLVNGS
;
A
#
# COMPACT_ATOMS: atom_id res chain seq x y z
N MET A 1 -38.30 -5.78 93.63
CA MET A 1 -37.15 -5.83 92.69
C MET A 1 -37.49 -4.94 91.50
N PHE A 2 -36.55 -4.10 91.10
CA PHE A 2 -36.70 -2.84 90.36
C PHE A 2 -37.11 -2.92 88.87
N THR A 3 -37.84 -1.87 88.39
CA THR A 3 -37.80 -1.24 87.03
C THR A 3 -38.15 -2.10 85.78
N LYS A 4 -38.60 -1.62 84.60
CA LYS A 4 -38.61 -0.29 83.95
C LYS A 4 -39.55 -0.25 82.74
N CYS A 5 -39.90 0.98 82.38
CA CYS A 5 -40.45 1.53 81.12
C CYS A 5 -39.90 1.00 79.78
N ASN A 6 -40.82 0.91 78.81
CA ASN A 6 -40.98 1.71 77.58
C ASN A 6 -39.93 1.68 76.42
N SER A 7 -40.49 1.48 75.22
CA SER A 7 -40.18 2.08 73.89
C SER A 7 -38.82 1.86 73.21
N GLY A 8 -38.88 1.34 71.97
CA GLY A 8 -37.80 1.36 70.99
C GLY A 8 -38.36 1.53 69.56
N VAL A 9 -37.94 2.61 68.92
CA VAL A 9 -38.39 3.20 67.65
C VAL A 9 -37.97 2.37 66.43
N GLY A 10 -38.90 2.13 65.50
CA GLY A 10 -38.62 1.56 64.18
C GLY A 10 -38.30 2.65 63.15
N VAL A 11 -37.03 2.77 62.76
CA VAL A 11 -36.56 3.64 61.67
C VAL A 11 -37.02 3.06 60.32
N ARG A 12 -37.88 3.77 59.58
CA ARG A 12 -38.17 3.45 58.18
C ARG A 12 -37.08 4.04 57.29
N LEU A 13 -36.26 3.16 56.72
CA LEU A 13 -35.21 3.47 55.75
C LEU A 13 -35.87 3.95 54.43
N LYS A 14 -35.60 5.20 54.02
CA LYS A 14 -35.99 5.72 52.71
C LYS A 14 -34.93 5.30 51.69
N THR A 15 -35.33 4.51 50.70
CA THR A 15 -34.49 4.08 49.59
C THR A 15 -34.17 5.27 48.68
N VAL A 16 -32.92 5.72 48.65
CA VAL A 16 -32.41 6.71 47.69
C VAL A 16 -31.95 5.94 46.45
N ALA A 17 -32.63 6.14 45.32
CA ALA A 17 -32.22 5.60 44.04
C ALA A 17 -31.07 6.45 43.47
N VAL A 18 -29.86 5.86 43.42
CA VAL A 18 -28.69 6.48 42.79
C VAL A 18 -28.72 6.14 41.30
N LEU A 19 -28.98 7.14 40.46
CA LEU A 19 -28.83 7.06 39.01
C LEU A 19 -27.33 7.16 38.66
N LEU A 20 -26.69 6.04 38.37
CA LEU A 20 -25.38 6.02 37.72
C LEU A 20 -25.56 6.40 36.24
N ALA A 21 -25.21 7.64 35.89
CA ALA A 21 -25.04 8.05 34.51
C ALA A 21 -23.74 7.43 33.96
N ALA A 22 -23.88 6.38 33.14
CA ALA A 22 -22.76 5.81 32.40
C ALA A 22 -22.33 6.79 31.30
N PHE A 23 -21.24 7.52 31.53
CA PHE A 23 -20.57 8.31 30.52
C PHE A 23 -19.86 7.37 29.54
N SER A 24 -20.55 7.01 28.44
CA SER A 24 -19.91 6.32 27.31
C SER A 24 -18.94 7.27 26.62
N SER A 25 -17.65 7.09 26.85
CA SER A 25 -16.57 7.75 26.13
C SER A 25 -16.60 7.35 24.65
N LEU A 26 -17.31 8.13 23.84
CA LEU A 26 -17.20 8.13 22.39
C LEU A 26 -15.81 8.65 22.01
N SER A 27 -14.83 7.75 21.93
CA SER A 27 -13.55 8.07 21.29
C SER A 27 -13.85 8.49 19.85
N PRO A 28 -13.41 9.67 19.39
CA PRO A 28 -13.59 10.07 18.00
C PRO A 28 -12.84 9.05 17.12
N ALA A 29 -13.60 8.26 16.36
CA ALA A 29 -13.03 7.48 15.29
C ALA A 29 -12.40 8.48 14.31
N ILE A 30 -11.08 8.53 14.26
CA ILE A 30 -10.37 9.23 13.20
C ILE A 30 -10.78 8.49 11.91
N ALA A 31 -11.71 9.09 11.17
CA ALA A 31 -12.11 8.58 9.87
C ALA A 31 -10.85 8.55 8.98
N ARG A 32 -10.28 7.35 8.78
CA ARG A 32 -9.30 7.15 7.73
C ARG A 32 -10.04 7.40 6.43
N ALA A 33 -9.59 8.40 5.68
CA ALA A 33 -10.16 8.65 4.37
C ALA A 33 -9.78 7.46 3.49
N ASP A 34 -10.77 6.66 3.07
CA ASP A 34 -10.55 5.56 2.14
C ASP A 34 -10.11 6.12 0.79
N TRP A 35 -8.80 6.25 0.63
CA TRP A 35 -8.19 6.65 -0.63
C TRP A 35 -8.11 5.43 -1.55
N GLN A 36 -8.24 5.67 -2.85
CA GLN A 36 -8.06 4.66 -3.87
C GLN A 36 -6.89 5.05 -4.78
N ALA A 37 -6.09 4.06 -5.14
CA ALA A 37 -5.05 4.25 -6.14
C ALA A 37 -5.68 4.39 -7.53
N VAL A 38 -5.17 5.31 -8.34
CA VAL A 38 -5.44 5.31 -9.78
C VAL A 38 -4.46 4.33 -10.43
N GLU A 39 -4.98 3.27 -11.04
CA GLU A 39 -4.17 2.26 -11.72
C GLU A 39 -4.33 2.40 -13.23
N GLN A 40 -3.23 2.45 -13.96
CA GLN A 40 -3.25 2.60 -15.42
C GLN A 40 -2.24 1.67 -16.10
N VAL A 41 -2.58 1.22 -17.30
CA VAL A 41 -1.69 0.42 -18.14
C VAL A 41 -1.16 1.29 -19.28
N LYS A 42 0.16 1.29 -19.45
CA LYS A 42 0.84 1.80 -20.64
C LYS A 42 1.45 0.64 -21.39
N THR A 43 1.42 0.71 -22.71
CA THR A 43 2.02 -0.32 -23.55
C THR A 43 3.16 0.22 -24.39
N TYR A 44 4.17 -0.59 -24.64
CA TYR A 44 5.18 -0.35 -25.65
C TYR A 44 5.09 -1.39 -26.77
N ALA A 45 5.32 -0.95 -28.00
CA ALA A 45 5.11 -1.78 -29.18
C ALA A 45 6.29 -2.73 -29.42
N ILE A 46 5.99 -4.02 -29.59
CA ILE A 46 6.96 -5.06 -29.98
C ILE A 46 6.60 -5.61 -31.36
N ALA A 47 7.61 -6.06 -32.10
CA ALA A 47 7.47 -6.64 -33.43
C ALA A 47 7.80 -8.14 -33.41
N GLY A 48 7.31 -8.88 -34.41
CA GLY A 48 7.54 -10.32 -34.54
C GLY A 48 6.24 -11.11 -34.76
N LYS A 49 6.40 -12.33 -35.29
CA LYS A 49 5.34 -13.30 -35.55
C LYS A 49 5.58 -14.65 -34.85
N SER A 50 6.79 -14.89 -34.31
CA SER A 50 7.10 -16.00 -33.40
C SER A 50 7.36 -15.52 -31.97
N GLY A 51 7.28 -16.41 -31.00
CA GLY A 51 7.58 -16.10 -29.60
C GLY A 51 9.02 -15.65 -29.39
N ALA A 52 9.98 -16.25 -30.10
CA ALA A 52 11.38 -15.84 -30.08
C ALA A 52 11.58 -14.41 -30.62
N GLU A 53 10.93 -14.05 -31.73
CA GLU A 53 10.99 -12.69 -32.29
C GLU A 53 10.37 -11.66 -31.35
N LEU A 54 9.20 -11.98 -30.76
CA LEU A 54 8.55 -11.12 -29.79
C LEU A 54 9.43 -10.89 -28.56
N TYR A 55 10.06 -11.94 -28.02
CA TYR A 55 10.93 -11.83 -26.86
C TYR A 55 12.25 -11.08 -27.17
N ALA A 56 12.80 -11.26 -28.37
CA ALA A 56 13.92 -10.46 -28.84
C ALA A 56 13.54 -8.96 -28.91
N SER A 57 12.38 -8.65 -29.48
CA SER A 57 11.87 -7.27 -29.56
C SER A 57 11.62 -6.66 -28.18
N ILE A 58 11.18 -7.46 -27.19
CA ILE A 58 11.12 -7.04 -25.78
C ILE A 58 12.51 -6.66 -25.26
N GLY A 59 13.53 -7.48 -25.52
CA GLY A 59 14.92 -7.20 -25.14
C GLY A 59 15.45 -5.89 -25.71
N GLU A 60 15.01 -5.50 -26.91
CA GLU A 60 15.43 -4.27 -27.59
C GLU A 60 14.64 -3.03 -27.13
N ARG A 61 13.35 -3.18 -26.85
CA ARG A 61 12.39 -2.07 -26.69
C ARG A 61 11.85 -1.91 -25.28
N GLY A 62 12.02 -2.91 -24.43
CA GLY A 62 11.52 -2.92 -23.06
C GLY A 62 12.01 -1.73 -22.23
N PRO A 63 11.25 -1.28 -21.22
CA PRO A 63 11.60 -0.11 -20.42
C PRO A 63 13.00 -0.22 -19.80
N LEU A 64 13.79 0.86 -19.93
CA LEU A 64 15.09 1.02 -19.29
C LEU A 64 14.89 1.42 -17.82
N VAL A 65 15.20 0.50 -16.91
CA VAL A 65 15.14 0.75 -15.47
C VAL A 65 16.56 0.99 -14.95
N GLY A 66 16.73 2.04 -14.13
CA GLY A 66 18.04 2.41 -13.57
C GLY A 66 19.10 2.81 -14.60
N GLY A 67 18.69 3.08 -15.85
CA GLY A 67 19.57 3.51 -16.95
C GLY A 67 20.49 2.43 -17.52
N LYS A 68 20.31 1.15 -17.14
CA LYS A 68 21.24 0.07 -17.50
C LYS A 68 20.59 -1.19 -18.05
N THR A 69 19.42 -1.57 -17.53
CA THR A 69 18.81 -2.87 -17.84
C THR A 69 17.41 -2.66 -18.40
N ARG A 70 17.16 -3.26 -19.57
CA ARG A 70 15.80 -3.37 -20.12
C ARG A 70 15.07 -4.52 -19.44
N THR A 71 13.80 -4.31 -19.17
CA THR A 71 12.93 -5.27 -18.48
C THR A 71 11.73 -5.60 -19.36
N VAL A 72 11.14 -6.78 -19.14
CA VAL A 72 9.94 -7.21 -19.87
C VAL A 72 8.76 -6.27 -19.58
N ALA A 73 8.56 -5.97 -18.31
CA ALA A 73 7.53 -5.07 -17.83
C ALA A 73 8.06 -4.29 -16.64
N PHE A 74 7.35 -3.21 -16.29
CA PHE A 74 7.74 -2.38 -15.15
C PHE A 74 6.54 -1.70 -14.51
N THR A 75 6.39 -1.89 -13.21
CA THR A 75 5.46 -1.15 -12.36
C THR A 75 6.14 0.07 -11.75
N ASN A 76 5.60 1.25 -12.05
CA ASN A 76 6.04 2.51 -11.45
C ASN A 76 4.88 3.19 -10.73
N PHE A 77 5.18 4.16 -9.85
CA PHE A 77 4.14 4.95 -9.21
C PHE A 77 4.54 6.41 -9.03
N LYS A 78 3.51 7.27 -8.94
CA LYS A 78 3.61 8.65 -8.47
C LYS A 78 2.80 8.76 -7.20
N LEU A 79 3.43 9.22 -6.14
CA LEU A 79 2.81 9.42 -4.83
C LEU A 79 3.01 10.85 -4.37
N THR A 80 1.91 11.57 -4.16
CA THR A 80 1.90 12.86 -3.47
C THR A 80 1.00 12.79 -2.24
N TRP A 81 1.08 13.79 -1.36
CA TRP A 81 0.36 13.80 -0.09
C TRP A 81 -0.25 15.17 0.18
N SER A 82 -1.51 15.18 0.60
CA SER A 82 -2.15 16.32 1.25
C SER A 82 -2.08 16.11 2.76
N ARG A 83 -1.36 16.97 3.47
CA ARG A 83 -1.13 16.84 4.92
C ARG A 83 -1.65 18.05 5.68
N LYS A 84 -2.25 17.82 6.84
CA LYS A 84 -2.66 18.88 7.77
C LYS A 84 -1.84 18.74 9.05
N TYR A 85 -1.17 19.82 9.45
CA TYR A 85 -0.44 19.92 10.70
C TYR A 85 -1.13 20.93 11.60
N GLU A 86 -1.17 20.65 12.90
CA GLU A 86 -1.74 21.55 13.91
C GLU A 86 -0.78 21.69 15.08
N THR A 87 -0.68 22.91 15.61
CA THR A 87 0.15 23.20 16.77
C THR A 87 -0.75 23.50 17.97
N VAL A 88 -0.73 22.64 18.99
CA VAL A 88 -1.51 22.79 20.23
C VAL A 88 -0.57 22.70 21.42
N SER A 89 -0.65 23.66 22.34
CA SER A 89 0.20 23.71 23.54
C SER A 89 1.70 23.57 23.27
N GLY A 90 2.17 24.12 22.14
CA GLY A 90 3.58 24.08 21.72
C GLY A 90 4.04 22.79 21.06
N ALA A 91 3.20 21.75 20.98
CA ALA A 91 3.46 20.54 20.22
C ALA A 91 2.90 20.66 18.80
N CYS A 92 3.63 20.18 17.79
CA CYS A 92 3.08 20.02 16.43
C CYS A 92 2.63 18.59 16.21
N THR A 93 1.43 18.42 15.64
CA THR A 93 0.79 17.14 15.36
C THR A 93 0.41 17.03 13.88
N LEU A 94 0.66 15.88 13.25
CA LEU A 94 0.14 15.55 11.91
C LEU A 94 -1.26 14.97 12.05
N VAL A 95 -2.28 15.81 11.89
CA VAL A 95 -3.68 15.42 12.14
C VAL A 95 -4.32 14.67 10.97
N SER A 96 -3.83 14.84 9.74
CA SER A 96 -4.25 14.02 8.60
C SER A 96 -3.18 13.95 7.51
N ALA A 97 -3.12 12.82 6.81
CA ALA A 97 -2.26 12.61 5.66
C ALA A 97 -3.01 11.79 4.61
N ARG A 98 -3.48 12.46 3.54
CA ARG A 98 -4.21 11.82 2.44
C ARG A 98 -3.27 11.60 1.26
N PRO A 99 -3.05 10.36 0.82
CA PRO A 99 -2.22 10.10 -0.35
C PRO A 99 -2.99 10.35 -1.64
N ASN A 100 -2.27 10.76 -2.67
CA ASN A 100 -2.69 10.69 -4.06
C ASN A 100 -1.69 9.76 -4.78
N LEU A 101 -2.15 8.54 -5.08
CA LEU A 101 -1.33 7.48 -5.65
C LEU A 101 -1.80 7.16 -7.06
N THR A 102 -0.88 7.22 -8.02
CA THR A 102 -1.05 6.68 -9.37
C THR A 102 -0.04 5.57 -9.59
N ILE A 103 -0.50 4.37 -9.93
CA ILE A 103 0.33 3.22 -10.30
C ILE A 103 0.23 3.03 -11.82
N THR A 104 1.38 2.89 -12.48
CA THR A 104 1.48 2.68 -13.92
C THR A 104 2.17 1.36 -14.21
N TYR A 105 1.46 0.45 -14.86
CA TYR A 105 1.98 -0.82 -15.36
C TYR A 105 2.43 -0.63 -16.81
N THR A 106 3.70 -0.88 -17.10
CA THR A 106 4.25 -0.80 -18.46
C THR A 106 4.40 -2.20 -19.03
N LEU A 107 3.62 -2.55 -20.05
CA LEU A 107 3.55 -3.91 -20.62
C LEU A 107 3.89 -3.93 -22.12
N PRO A 108 4.48 -5.01 -22.64
CA PRO A 108 4.67 -5.16 -24.09
C PRO A 108 3.33 -5.41 -24.79
N LYS A 109 3.22 -4.96 -26.04
CA LYS A 109 2.07 -5.20 -26.91
C LYS A 109 2.51 -5.46 -28.36
N PRO A 110 2.11 -6.58 -28.97
CA PRO A 110 2.38 -6.85 -30.38
C PRO A 110 1.81 -5.74 -31.27
N ALA A 111 2.63 -5.22 -32.18
CA ALA A 111 2.22 -4.20 -33.14
C ALA A 111 1.41 -4.79 -34.31
N GLU A 112 1.59 -6.09 -34.55
CA GLU A 112 0.95 -6.83 -35.64
C GLU A 112 0.04 -7.93 -35.09
N ARG A 113 -0.86 -8.42 -35.95
CA ARG A 113 -1.66 -9.61 -35.64
C ARG A 113 -0.76 -10.84 -35.63
N LEU A 114 -0.81 -11.59 -34.54
CA LEU A 114 -0.03 -12.81 -34.38
C LEU A 114 -0.68 -14.02 -35.10
N PRO A 115 0.12 -14.97 -35.61
CA PRO A 115 -0.37 -16.29 -35.99
C PRO A 115 -1.12 -16.97 -34.83
N PRO A 116 -2.13 -17.82 -35.09
CA PRO A 116 -2.98 -18.39 -34.03
C PRO A 116 -2.22 -19.06 -32.88
N ASP A 117 -1.21 -19.89 -33.20
CA ASP A 117 -0.44 -20.60 -32.17
C ASP A 117 0.43 -19.64 -31.34
N THR A 118 1.10 -18.68 -31.99
CA THR A 118 1.85 -17.63 -31.30
C THR A 118 0.94 -16.76 -30.43
N ALA A 119 -0.27 -16.44 -30.89
CA ALA A 119 -1.25 -15.65 -30.13
C ALA A 119 -1.64 -16.34 -28.83
N LYS A 120 -1.87 -17.66 -28.86
CA LYS A 120 -2.21 -18.45 -27.67
C LYS A 120 -1.09 -18.42 -26.61
N ASN A 121 0.16 -18.60 -27.03
CA ASN A 121 1.29 -18.56 -26.10
C ASN A 121 1.56 -17.14 -25.60
N TRP A 122 1.39 -16.15 -26.47
CA TRP A 122 1.45 -14.74 -26.11
C TRP A 122 0.44 -14.38 -25.03
N ASP A 123 -0.82 -14.81 -25.17
CA ASP A 123 -1.88 -14.52 -24.21
C ASP A 123 -1.58 -15.10 -22.83
N THR A 124 -1.01 -16.31 -22.79
CA THR A 124 -0.53 -16.94 -21.55
C THR A 124 0.59 -16.13 -20.92
N PHE A 125 1.61 -15.80 -21.71
CA PHE A 125 2.75 -15.00 -21.27
C PHE A 125 2.32 -13.64 -20.71
N ILE A 126 1.59 -12.84 -21.49
CA ILE A 126 1.25 -11.46 -21.11
C ILE A 126 0.29 -11.42 -19.91
N THR A 127 -0.55 -12.44 -19.75
CA THR A 127 -1.40 -12.58 -18.55
C THR A 127 -0.56 -12.85 -17.31
N GLY A 128 0.43 -13.75 -17.41
CA GLY A 128 1.35 -14.02 -16.32
C GLY A 128 2.21 -12.81 -15.93
N ILE A 129 2.76 -12.09 -16.92
CA ILE A 129 3.48 -10.83 -16.68
C ILE A 129 2.58 -9.79 -16.02
N ARG A 130 1.32 -9.62 -16.48
CA ARG A 130 0.37 -8.70 -15.85
C ARG A 130 0.10 -9.07 -14.39
N ASN A 131 -0.06 -10.35 -14.09
CA ASN A 131 -0.28 -10.82 -12.72
C ASN A 131 0.93 -10.54 -11.82
N HIS A 132 2.14 -10.75 -12.33
CA HIS A 132 3.38 -10.39 -11.63
C HIS A 132 3.44 -8.88 -11.32
N GLU A 133 3.19 -8.03 -12.31
CA GLU A 133 3.19 -6.58 -12.11
C GLU A 133 2.12 -6.12 -11.11
N ASN A 134 0.94 -6.76 -11.10
CA ASN A 134 -0.11 -6.46 -10.13
C ASN A 134 0.35 -6.69 -8.67
N VAL A 135 1.23 -7.68 -8.42
CA VAL A 135 1.79 -7.92 -7.08
C VAL A 135 2.64 -6.73 -6.63
N HIS A 136 3.46 -6.16 -7.51
CA HIS A 136 4.19 -4.92 -7.21
C HIS A 136 3.23 -3.76 -6.89
N GLY A 137 2.13 -3.65 -7.64
CA GLY A 137 1.06 -2.69 -7.38
C GLY A 137 0.45 -2.84 -5.97
N VAL A 138 0.20 -4.07 -5.52
CA VAL A 138 -0.25 -4.37 -4.16
C VAL A 138 0.79 -3.94 -3.12
N MET A 139 2.06 -4.29 -3.31
CA MET A 139 3.13 -3.90 -2.39
C MET A 139 3.29 -2.38 -2.24
N ILE A 140 3.09 -1.63 -3.34
CA ILE A 140 3.09 -0.15 -3.31
C ILE A 140 1.89 0.36 -2.50
N LYS A 141 0.68 -0.18 -2.71
CA LYS A 141 -0.51 0.18 -1.92
C LYS A 141 -0.30 -0.09 -0.43
N ASP A 142 0.30 -1.23 -0.08
CA ASP A 142 0.59 -1.59 1.30
C ASP A 142 1.60 -0.65 1.95
N MET A 143 2.64 -0.25 1.22
CA MET A 143 3.60 0.76 1.69
C MET A 143 2.90 2.08 2.01
N VAL A 144 1.98 2.54 1.15
CA VAL A 144 1.25 3.80 1.37
C VAL A 144 0.34 3.70 2.60
N LYS A 145 -0.36 2.58 2.78
CA LYS A 145 -1.17 2.32 3.99
C LYS A 145 -0.31 2.29 5.27
N ALA A 146 0.88 1.68 5.19
CA ALA A 146 1.82 1.65 6.31
C ALA A 146 2.33 3.05 6.66
N ILE A 147 2.62 3.88 5.65
CA ILE A 147 3.00 5.28 5.84
C ILE A 147 1.89 6.05 6.54
N GLU A 148 0.65 5.95 6.07
CA GLU A 148 -0.50 6.63 6.67
C GLU A 148 -0.65 6.22 8.15
N THR A 149 -0.63 4.92 8.41
CA THR A 149 -0.74 4.34 9.77
C THR A 149 0.38 4.80 10.69
N ALA A 150 1.61 4.89 10.19
CA ALA A 150 2.77 5.30 10.98
C ALA A 150 2.90 6.82 11.18
N SER A 151 2.13 7.63 10.43
CA SER A 151 2.32 9.09 10.38
C SER A 151 1.16 9.89 10.97
N VAL A 152 -0.09 9.48 10.75
CA VAL A 152 -1.25 10.19 11.28
C VAL A 152 -1.27 10.08 12.80
N GLY A 153 -1.38 11.23 13.48
CA GLY A 153 -1.34 11.32 14.94
C GLY A 153 0.06 11.49 15.53
N MET A 154 1.14 11.43 14.73
CA MET A 154 2.48 11.80 15.21
C MET A 154 2.46 13.20 15.80
N SER A 155 3.06 13.38 16.98
CA SER A 155 3.14 14.66 17.68
C SER A 155 4.53 14.86 18.29
N VAL A 156 5.09 16.07 18.16
CA VAL A 156 6.40 16.44 18.73
C VAL A 156 6.27 17.69 19.61
N PRO A 157 6.55 17.59 20.92
CA PRO A 157 6.55 18.74 21.83
C PRO A 157 7.61 19.78 21.48
N GLY A 158 7.30 21.06 21.73
CA GLY A 158 8.24 22.17 21.50
C GLY A 158 8.68 22.29 20.04
N ASP A 159 7.76 22.08 19.10
CA ASP A 159 8.01 22.07 17.66
C ASP A 159 7.01 22.95 16.91
N ARG A 160 6.94 24.23 17.28
CA ARG A 160 5.92 25.18 16.79
C ARG A 160 5.86 25.29 15.26
N ASP A 161 6.99 25.09 14.58
CA ASP A 161 7.13 25.16 13.12
C ASP A 161 7.07 23.76 12.44
N CYS A 162 6.79 22.71 13.21
CA CYS A 162 6.74 21.32 12.77
C CYS A 162 8.05 20.82 12.13
N ARG A 163 9.21 21.40 12.46
CA ARG A 163 10.50 21.05 11.85
C ARG A 163 10.96 19.67 12.29
N LYS A 164 10.89 19.39 13.59
CA LYS A 164 11.29 18.10 14.16
C LYS A 164 10.34 17.00 13.67
N LEU A 165 9.04 17.25 13.71
CA LEU A 165 8.03 16.32 13.22
C LEU A 165 8.24 15.98 11.74
N LYS A 166 8.54 16.97 10.89
CA LYS A 166 8.81 16.72 9.45
C LYS A 166 10.08 15.90 9.24
N ALA A 167 11.12 16.12 10.04
CA ALA A 167 12.34 15.32 9.98
C ALA A 167 12.06 13.86 10.36
N ASP A 168 11.37 13.64 11.48
CA ASP A 168 10.99 12.30 11.95
C ASP A 168 10.06 11.58 10.96
N LEU A 169 9.09 12.31 10.41
CA LEU A 169 8.22 11.80 9.35
C LEU A 169 9.05 11.35 8.15
N THR A 170 9.95 12.20 7.65
CA THR A 170 10.81 11.89 6.49
C THR A 170 11.64 10.63 6.71
N LYS A 171 12.17 10.43 7.92
CA LYS A 171 12.90 9.22 8.29
C LYS A 171 12.01 7.97 8.18
N ARG A 172 10.82 8.00 8.80
CA ARG A 172 9.85 6.87 8.75
C ARG A 172 9.40 6.55 7.31
N LEU A 173 9.15 7.58 6.50
CA LEU A 173 8.82 7.42 5.08
C LEU A 173 9.93 6.70 4.32
N SER A 174 11.18 7.05 4.60
CA SER A 174 12.36 6.47 3.94
C SER A 174 12.54 5.01 4.30
N GLU A 175 12.37 4.65 5.58
CA GLU A 175 12.45 3.27 6.08
C GLU A 175 11.36 2.39 5.42
N LEU A 176 10.12 2.85 5.39
CA LEU A 176 9.01 2.11 4.76
C LEU A 176 9.21 1.95 3.25
N SER A 177 9.75 2.98 2.58
CA SER A 177 10.07 2.91 1.15
C SER A 177 11.21 1.93 0.86
N LEU A 178 12.23 1.88 1.74
CA LEU A 178 13.31 0.90 1.63
C LEU A 178 12.79 -0.53 1.79
N ALA A 179 11.94 -0.76 2.80
CA ALA A 179 11.32 -2.06 3.05
C ALA A 179 10.45 -2.52 1.86
N GLN A 180 9.66 -1.63 1.26
CA GLN A 180 8.90 -1.95 0.04
C GLN A 180 9.82 -2.35 -1.11
N ARG A 181 10.87 -1.58 -1.38
CA ARG A 181 11.82 -1.89 -2.47
C ARG A 181 12.55 -3.20 -2.23
N GLN A 182 12.86 -3.53 -0.98
CA GLN A 182 13.46 -4.82 -0.65
C GLN A 182 12.51 -5.98 -0.96
N ARG A 183 11.26 -5.91 -0.47
CA ARG A 183 10.24 -6.94 -0.74
C ARG A 183 9.99 -7.12 -2.24
N SER A 184 9.93 -6.02 -3.00
CA SER A 184 9.78 -6.04 -4.46
C SER A 184 10.93 -6.78 -5.14
N ARG A 185 12.19 -6.48 -4.78
CA ARG A 185 13.36 -7.21 -5.31
C ARG A 185 13.41 -8.69 -4.93
N GLU A 186 12.96 -9.03 -3.72
CA GLU A 186 12.91 -10.41 -3.26
C GLU A 186 11.86 -11.21 -4.05
N PHE A 187 10.69 -10.60 -4.30
CA PHE A 187 9.66 -11.18 -5.16
C PHE A 187 10.15 -11.36 -6.60
N ASP A 188 10.79 -10.34 -7.19
CA ASP A 188 11.40 -10.46 -8.52
C ASP A 188 12.38 -11.62 -8.58
N ARG A 189 13.28 -11.74 -7.58
CA ARG A 189 14.26 -12.83 -7.52
C ARG A 189 13.58 -14.20 -7.47
N ALA A 190 12.51 -14.34 -6.69
CA ALA A 190 11.79 -15.61 -6.53
C ALA A 190 11.03 -16.00 -7.80
N GLU A 191 10.48 -15.04 -8.52
CA GLU A 191 9.68 -15.27 -9.74
C GLU A 191 10.54 -15.46 -11.00
N LEU A 192 11.71 -14.83 -11.03
CA LEU A 192 12.65 -14.86 -12.17
C LEU A 192 13.72 -15.95 -12.06
N SER A 193 13.83 -16.64 -10.91
CA SER A 193 14.82 -17.70 -10.76
C SER A 193 14.57 -18.87 -11.73
N GLU A 194 15.59 -19.67 -11.96
CA GLU A 194 15.47 -20.86 -12.81
C GLU A 194 14.32 -21.75 -12.33
N GLY A 195 13.54 -22.29 -13.27
CA GLY A 195 12.31 -23.03 -13.01
C GLY A 195 11.10 -22.26 -12.47
N ALA A 196 11.23 -20.98 -12.06
CA ALA A 196 10.14 -20.22 -11.45
C ALA A 196 9.10 -19.70 -12.46
N ASN A 197 8.03 -19.10 -11.95
CA ASN A 197 6.85 -18.71 -12.73
C ASN A 197 7.18 -17.85 -13.96
N ILE A 198 7.88 -16.73 -13.81
CA ILE A 198 8.19 -15.83 -14.93
C ILE A 198 9.18 -16.49 -15.89
N HIS A 199 10.16 -17.23 -15.37
CA HIS A 199 11.09 -17.97 -16.20
C HIS A 199 10.38 -19.01 -17.08
N GLN A 200 9.43 -19.78 -16.53
CA GLN A 200 8.63 -20.73 -17.31
C GLN A 200 7.75 -20.06 -18.36
N LEU A 201 7.15 -18.91 -18.04
CA LEU A 201 6.37 -18.12 -19.01
C LEU A 201 7.23 -17.67 -20.19
N ILE A 202 8.47 -17.25 -19.94
CA ILE A 202 9.43 -16.88 -20.98
C ILE A 202 9.79 -18.10 -21.84
N LEU A 203 10.13 -19.23 -21.22
CA LEU A 203 10.47 -20.47 -21.95
C LEU A 203 9.31 -20.95 -22.81
N ASN A 204 8.09 -20.95 -22.28
CA ASN A 204 6.89 -21.34 -23.02
C ASN A 204 6.59 -20.39 -24.19
N LEU A 205 6.85 -19.09 -24.04
CA LEU A 205 6.72 -18.16 -25.16
C LEU A 205 7.77 -18.45 -26.23
N VAL A 206 9.05 -18.50 -25.85
CA VAL A 206 10.17 -18.60 -26.79
C VAL A 206 10.18 -19.94 -27.53
N ASN A 207 9.85 -21.03 -26.83
CA ASN A 207 9.88 -22.39 -27.39
C ASN A 207 8.51 -22.85 -27.94
N GLY A 208 7.44 -22.10 -27.67
CA GLY A 208 6.07 -22.51 -27.97
C GLY A 208 5.62 -22.27 -29.41
N SER A 209 6.47 -21.72 -30.28
CA SER A 209 6.15 -21.43 -31.68
C SER A 209 7.25 -21.89 -32.62
#